data_AF-R1F8V4-F1
#
_entry.id   AF-R1F8V4-F1
#
_cell.length_a   1.000
_cell.length_b   1.000
_cell.length_c   1.000
_cell.angle_alpha   90.00
_cell.angle_beta   90.00
_cell.angle_gamma   90.00
#
_symmetry.space_group_name_H-M   'P 1'
#
loop_
_entity.id
_entity.type
_entity.pdbx_description
1 polymer ?
#
loop_
_entity_poly.entity_id
_entity_poly.type
_entity_poly.pdbx_seq_one_letter_code
_entity_poly.pdbx_strand_id
1 'polypeptide(L)'
;SGLHPWVCVSSIQVWSGNAIDRLVITYKDGHEVTHGDNSGGSASETFNVGSSYITKVSIRSGNVVDQLQFELADGRKSAVYGGNGGDAHSCQAPEGTAIVSFFGGAGNSLDQIGCY
;
A
#
# COMPACT_ATOMS: atom_id res chain seq x y z
N SER A 1 -4.96 -24.89 -7.59
CA SER A 1 -5.72 -24.00 -6.69
C SER A 1 -5.51 -22.59 -7.19
N GLY A 2 -6.47 -22.09 -7.97
CA GLY A 2 -6.29 -20.93 -8.84
C GLY A 2 -6.40 -19.61 -8.10
N LEU A 3 -5.37 -18.77 -8.23
CA LEU A 3 -5.47 -17.35 -7.99
C LEU A 3 -6.51 -16.79 -8.97
N HIS A 4 -7.51 -16.06 -8.46
CA HIS A 4 -8.59 -15.53 -9.28
C HIS A 4 -8.02 -14.50 -10.28
N PRO A 5 -8.16 -14.70 -11.61
CA PRO A 5 -7.44 -13.90 -12.62
C PRO A 5 -7.81 -12.40 -12.72
N TRP A 6 -8.72 -11.90 -11.88
CA TRP A 6 -9.48 -10.68 -12.20
C TRP A 6 -9.41 -9.55 -11.18
N VAL A 7 -8.75 -9.75 -10.03
CA VAL A 7 -8.57 -8.68 -9.02
C VAL A 7 -7.09 -8.47 -8.76
N CYS A 8 -6.45 -7.71 -9.65
CA CYS A 8 -5.10 -7.19 -9.41
C CYS A 8 -5.20 -5.68 -9.19
N VAL A 9 -4.36 -5.15 -8.31
CA VAL A 9 -4.18 -3.71 -8.14
C VAL A 9 -3.76 -3.08 -9.48
N SER A 10 -4.42 -2.01 -9.89
CA SER A 10 -4.09 -1.24 -11.10
C SER A 10 -3.17 -0.07 -10.76
N SER A 11 -3.49 0.66 -9.70
CA SER A 11 -2.70 1.79 -9.22
C SER A 11 -2.84 2.02 -7.72
N ILE A 12 -1.84 2.70 -7.17
CA ILE A 12 -1.80 3.15 -5.78
C ILE A 12 -1.55 4.65 -5.75
N GLN A 13 -2.26 5.36 -4.89
CA GLN A 13 -1.97 6.74 -4.56
C GLN A 13 -1.92 6.92 -3.05
N VAL A 14 -0.95 7.68 -2.57
CA VAL A 14 -0.69 7.86 -1.15
C VAL A 14 -0.68 9.34 -0.81
N TRP A 15 -1.36 9.71 0.28
CA TRP A 15 -1.19 11.01 0.91
C TRP A 15 -0.30 10.83 2.11
N SER A 16 0.73 11.65 2.17
CA SER A 16 1.68 11.58 3.27
C SER A 16 2.30 12.94 3.56
N GLY A 17 2.60 13.17 4.83
CA GLY A 17 3.55 14.17 5.32
C GLY A 17 4.66 13.48 6.10
N ASN A 18 4.66 13.68 7.43
CA ASN A 18 5.55 12.96 8.34
C ASN A 18 5.11 11.51 8.61
N ALA A 19 3.85 11.19 8.32
CA ALA A 19 3.25 9.85 8.41
C ALA A 19 2.38 9.60 7.17
N ILE A 20 1.81 8.41 7.05
CA ILE A 20 0.82 8.08 6.02
C ILE A 20 -0.57 8.54 6.48
N ASP A 21 -1.15 9.45 5.72
CA ASP A 21 -2.47 10.02 6.00
C ASP A 21 -3.59 9.25 5.27
N ARG A 22 -3.35 8.93 3.99
CA ARG A 22 -4.32 8.21 3.14
C ARG A 22 -3.65 7.26 2.15
N LEU A 23 -4.26 6.11 1.94
CA LEU A 23 -3.90 5.14 0.91
C LEU A 23 -5.12 4.83 0.05
N VAL A 24 -5.05 5.13 -1.24
CA VAL A 24 -6.06 4.77 -2.23
C VAL A 24 -5.50 3.67 -3.12
N ILE A 25 -6.23 2.56 -3.22
CA ILE A 25 -5.92 1.41 -4.06
C ILE A 25 -7.02 1.28 -5.08
N THR A 26 -6.66 1.45 -6.34
CA THR A 26 -7.56 1.21 -7.47
C THR A 26 -7.29 -0.19 -8.00
N TYR A 27 -8.35 -0.94 -8.27
CA TYR A 27 -8.30 -2.29 -8.82
C TYR A 27 -8.56 -2.26 -10.33
N LYS A 28 -8.17 -3.33 -11.04
CA LYS A 28 -8.38 -3.44 -12.49
C LYS A 28 -9.85 -3.49 -12.92
N ASP A 29 -10.75 -3.86 -12.02
CA ASP A 29 -12.21 -3.84 -12.24
C ASP A 29 -12.83 -2.45 -12.02
N GLY A 30 -12.01 -1.45 -11.67
CA GLY A 30 -12.44 -0.08 -11.39
C GLY A 30 -12.93 0.15 -9.96
N HIS A 31 -12.92 -0.88 -9.11
CA HIS A 31 -13.19 -0.70 -7.69
C HIS A 31 -12.06 0.07 -7.02
N GLU A 32 -12.40 0.87 -5.99
CA GLU A 32 -11.42 1.61 -5.21
C GLU A 32 -11.62 1.34 -3.71
N VAL A 33 -10.52 1.09 -3.01
CA VAL A 33 -10.50 1.02 -1.56
C VAL A 33 -9.64 2.16 -1.04
N THR A 34 -10.21 2.95 -0.15
CA THR A 34 -9.50 4.04 0.53
C THR A 34 -9.34 3.69 2.00
N HIS A 35 -8.12 3.86 2.51
CA HIS A 35 -7.78 3.76 3.93
C HIS A 35 -7.22 5.09 4.42
N GLY A 36 -7.52 5.44 5.67
CA GLY A 36 -7.14 6.74 6.26
C GLY A 36 -8.18 7.83 6.02
N ASP A 37 -7.86 9.05 6.43
CA ASP A 37 -8.78 10.19 6.36
C ASP A 37 -8.34 11.25 5.34
N ASN A 38 -9.12 12.32 5.21
CA ASN A 38 -8.90 13.38 4.22
C ASN A 38 -8.23 14.63 4.82
N SER A 39 -7.63 14.54 6.00
CA SER A 39 -7.26 15.71 6.82
C SER A 39 -5.76 16.03 6.85
N GLY A 40 -4.90 15.23 6.20
CA GLY A 40 -3.44 15.42 6.22
C GLY A 40 -2.72 15.05 4.92
N GLY A 41 -1.44 15.43 4.85
CA GLY A 41 -0.50 15.05 3.80
C GLY A 41 -0.73 15.71 2.42
N SER A 42 0.26 15.54 1.54
CA SER A 42 0.13 15.86 0.12
C SER A 42 -0.02 14.58 -0.70
N ALA A 43 -0.83 14.66 -1.75
CA ALA A 43 -0.98 13.55 -2.69
C ALA A 43 0.36 13.25 -3.37
N SER A 44 0.74 11.98 -3.39
CA SER A 44 1.78 11.49 -4.27
C SER A 44 1.31 11.46 -5.72
N GLU A 45 2.26 11.33 -6.65
CA GLU A 45 1.96 10.80 -7.97
C GLU A 45 1.36 9.40 -7.85
N THR A 46 0.48 9.06 -8.78
CA THR A 46 -0.13 7.73 -8.88
C THR A 46 0.91 6.71 -9.32
N PHE A 47 1.16 5.71 -8.48
CA PHE A 47 2.02 4.59 -8.81
C PHE A 47 1.25 3.55 -9.61
N ASN A 48 1.61 3.41 -10.89
CA ASN A 48 0.93 2.49 -11.81
C ASN A 48 1.56 1.08 -11.76
N VAL A 49 0.74 0.09 -11.43
CA VAL A 49 1.17 -1.32 -11.36
C VAL A 49 1.25 -1.93 -12.77
N GLY A 50 0.32 -1.57 -13.65
CA GLY A 50 0.27 -2.05 -15.03
C GLY A 50 -0.06 -3.56 -15.13
N SER A 51 0.74 -4.30 -15.90
CA SER A 51 0.61 -5.76 -16.03
C SER A 51 1.27 -6.56 -14.90
N SER A 52 2.02 -5.90 -14.02
CA SER A 52 2.70 -6.53 -12.87
C SER A 52 1.75 -6.69 -11.68
N TYR A 53 2.29 -7.10 -10.54
CA TYR A 53 1.57 -7.25 -9.28
C TYR A 53 2.50 -6.99 -8.09
N ILE A 54 1.93 -6.62 -6.95
CA ILE A 54 2.68 -6.28 -5.74
C ILE A 54 3.13 -7.56 -5.07
N THR A 55 4.43 -7.68 -4.82
CA THR A 55 5.04 -8.83 -4.15
C THR A 55 5.55 -8.48 -2.76
N LYS A 56 5.88 -7.22 -2.51
CA LYS A 56 6.39 -6.78 -1.21
C LYS A 56 5.92 -5.37 -0.88
N VAL A 57 5.63 -5.17 0.41
CA VAL A 57 5.35 -3.86 0.99
C VAL A 57 6.33 -3.67 2.14
N SER A 58 7.17 -2.64 2.05
CA SER A 58 8.04 -2.22 3.14
C SER A 58 7.31 -1.16 3.95
N ILE A 59 7.28 -1.34 5.25
CA ILE A 59 6.45 -0.55 6.18
C ILE A 59 7.35 -0.06 7.31
N ARG A 60 7.16 1.18 7.73
CA ARG A 60 7.60 1.63 9.05
C ARG A 60 6.39 2.06 9.85
N SER A 61 6.26 1.57 11.08
CA SER A 61 5.15 1.96 11.95
C SER A 61 5.58 2.00 13.41
N GLY A 62 5.06 2.99 14.14
CA GLY A 62 5.02 3.01 15.60
C GLY A 62 3.56 2.97 16.08
N ASN A 63 3.09 4.10 16.62
CA ASN A 63 1.67 4.28 16.97
C ASN A 63 0.79 4.49 15.73
N VAL A 64 1.39 4.85 14.60
CA VAL A 64 0.77 5.05 13.29
C VAL A 64 1.68 4.47 12.21
N VAL A 65 1.19 4.33 10.98
CA VAL A 65 2.05 4.00 9.83
C VAL A 65 2.83 5.25 9.41
N ASP A 66 4.14 5.22 9.61
CA ASP A 66 5.05 6.31 9.28
C ASP A 66 5.49 6.29 7.82
N GLN A 67 5.67 5.11 7.24
CA GLN A 67 6.26 4.96 5.90
C GLN A 67 5.73 3.76 5.13
N LEU A 68 5.59 3.91 3.80
CA LEU A 68 5.28 2.82 2.88
C LEU A 68 6.15 2.85 1.62
N GLN A 69 6.52 1.68 1.14
CA GLN A 69 7.05 1.47 -0.20
C GLN A 69 6.56 0.14 -0.78
N PHE A 70 6.12 0.18 -2.04
CA PHE A 70 5.63 -0.99 -2.76
C PHE A 70 6.67 -1.50 -3.74
N GLU A 71 6.79 -2.81 -3.84
CA GLU A 71 7.66 -3.49 -4.80
C GLU A 71 6.85 -4.51 -5.59
N LEU A 72 7.07 -4.49 -6.90
CA LEU A 72 6.35 -5.29 -7.87
C LEU A 72 7.16 -6.52 -8.29
N ALA A 73 6.49 -7.52 -8.86
CA ALA A 73 7.10 -8.77 -9.34
C ALA A 73 8.17 -8.57 -10.42
N ASP A 74 8.07 -7.50 -11.20
CA ASP A 74 9.04 -7.11 -12.24
C ASP A 74 10.20 -6.24 -11.69
N GLY A 75 10.31 -6.11 -10.36
CA GLY A 75 11.38 -5.40 -9.67
C GLY A 75 11.19 -3.88 -9.58
N ARG A 76 10.13 -3.33 -10.20
CA ARG A 76 9.80 -1.90 -10.06
C ARG A 76 9.38 -1.60 -8.63
N LYS A 77 9.79 -0.42 -8.14
CA LYS A 77 9.46 0.07 -6.81
C LYS A 77 8.76 1.42 -6.92
N SER A 78 7.83 1.66 -6.01
CA SER A 78 7.26 2.99 -5.83
C SER A 78 8.30 3.93 -5.21
N ALA A 79 7.97 5.23 -5.20
CA ALA A 79 8.60 6.14 -4.26
C ALA A 79 8.39 5.66 -2.82
N VAL A 80 9.24 6.16 -1.92
CA VAL A 80 9.04 6.01 -0.48
C VAL A 80 8.07 7.10 -0.06
N TYR A 81 6.96 6.72 0.56
CA TYR A 81 5.93 7.64 1.05
C TYR A 81 6.03 7.76 2.57
N GLY A 82 5.76 8.96 3.11
CA GLY A 82 5.83 9.22 4.56
C GLY A 82 7.22 9.56 5.10
N GLY A 83 7.35 9.52 6.43
CA GLY A 83 8.55 9.92 7.17
C GLY A 83 9.49 8.77 7.51
N ASN A 84 10.39 8.98 8.47
CA ASN A 84 11.38 8.00 8.93
C ASN A 84 11.13 7.52 10.38
N GLY A 85 9.92 7.73 10.90
CA GLY A 85 9.50 7.25 12.22
C GLY A 85 9.30 5.73 12.26
N GLY A 86 8.89 5.24 13.42
CA GLY A 86 8.50 3.84 13.63
C GLY A 86 9.60 2.80 13.41
N ASP A 87 9.22 1.54 13.59
CA ASP A 87 10.09 0.39 13.36
C ASP A 87 9.83 -0.24 11.99
N ALA A 88 10.90 -0.63 11.32
CA ALA A 88 10.84 -1.20 9.98
C ALA A 88 10.41 -2.68 10.01
N HIS A 89 9.45 -3.01 9.17
CA HIS A 89 9.03 -4.37 8.89
C HIS A 89 8.53 -4.47 7.45
N SER A 90 8.15 -5.67 7.00
CA SER A 90 7.63 -5.84 5.64
C SER A 90 6.66 -6.99 5.54
N CYS A 91 5.68 -6.84 4.65
CA CYS A 91 4.83 -7.93 4.19
C CYS A 91 5.36 -8.43 2.85
N GLN A 92 5.56 -9.74 2.76
CA GLN A 92 6.03 -10.42 1.56
C GLN A 92 4.97 -11.42 1.11
N ALA A 93 4.56 -11.34 -0.15
CA ALA A 93 3.73 -12.37 -0.76
C ALA A 93 4.51 -13.69 -0.83
N PRO A 94 3.88 -14.84 -0.52
CA PRO A 94 4.39 -16.15 -0.90
C PRO A 94 4.78 -16.21 -2.38
N GLU A 95 5.68 -17.14 -2.72
CA GLU A 95 6.13 -17.29 -4.09
C GLU A 95 4.95 -17.58 -5.04
N GLY A 96 4.86 -16.81 -6.12
CA GLY A 96 3.79 -16.93 -7.11
C GLY A 96 2.45 -16.31 -6.70
N THR A 97 2.35 -15.64 -5.54
CA THR A 97 1.14 -14.91 -5.13
C THR A 97 1.35 -13.39 -5.16
N ALA A 98 0.27 -12.64 -4.97
CA ALA A 98 0.28 -11.19 -4.97
C ALA A 98 -0.37 -10.65 -3.69
N ILE A 99 0.06 -9.47 -3.26
CA ILE A 99 -0.65 -8.67 -2.25
C ILE A 99 -1.79 -7.95 -2.96
N VAL A 100 -3.03 -8.30 -2.61
CA VAL A 100 -4.24 -7.76 -3.27
C VAL A 100 -5.14 -6.99 -2.32
N SER A 101 -4.86 -7.00 -1.02
CA SER A 101 -5.64 -6.24 -0.06
C SER A 101 -4.75 -5.77 1.06
N PHE A 102 -5.14 -4.63 1.61
CA PHE A 102 -4.48 -3.95 2.70
C PHE A 102 -5.55 -3.74 3.76
N PHE A 103 -5.30 -4.12 5.01
CA PHE A 103 -6.25 -3.90 6.10
C PHE A 103 -5.59 -3.13 7.23
N GLY A 104 -6.26 -2.09 7.73
CA GLY A 104 -5.80 -1.32 8.87
C GLY A 104 -6.92 -0.93 9.81
N GLY A 105 -6.62 -0.98 11.11
CA GLY A 105 -7.55 -0.58 12.16
C GLY A 105 -7.83 0.91 12.07
N ALA A 106 -9.12 1.28 12.05
CA ALA A 106 -9.58 2.65 12.05
C ALA A 106 -9.65 3.20 13.49
N GLY A 107 -8.54 3.75 13.99
CA GLY A 107 -8.53 4.99 14.75
C GLY A 107 -8.36 6.18 13.79
N ASN A 108 -8.15 7.39 14.29
CA ASN A 108 -7.89 8.60 13.48
C ASN A 108 -6.57 8.55 12.66
N SER A 109 -6.04 7.36 12.38
CA SER A 109 -4.77 7.10 11.69
C SER A 109 -4.78 5.67 11.11
N LEU A 110 -3.97 5.44 10.07
CA LEU A 110 -3.73 4.11 9.54
C LEU A 110 -2.87 3.35 10.57
N ASP A 111 -3.51 2.66 11.51
CA ASP A 111 -2.82 2.18 12.71
C ASP A 111 -1.98 0.93 12.46
N GLN A 112 -2.37 0.08 11.50
CA GLN A 112 -1.62 -1.12 11.06
C GLN A 112 -1.96 -1.41 9.58
N ILE A 113 -1.07 -2.04 8.81
CA ILE A 113 -1.42 -2.60 7.50
C ILE A 113 -1.08 -4.09 7.50
N GLY A 114 -2.08 -4.93 7.27
CA GLY A 114 -1.84 -6.32 6.90
C GLY A 114 -2.18 -6.59 5.44
N CYS A 115 -1.52 -7.59 4.88
CA CYS A 115 -1.68 -8.03 3.50
C CYS A 115 -2.34 -9.42 3.48
N TYR A 116 -3.28 -9.65 2.56
CA TYR A 116 -3.89 -10.97 2.33
C TYR A 116 -3.65 -11.42 0.88
#